data_AF-A0A7S3V7G5-F1
#
_entry.id   AF-A0A7S3V7G5-F1
#
_cell.length_a   1.000
_cell.length_b   1.000
_cell.length_c   1.000
_cell.angle_alpha   90.00
_cell.angle_beta   90.00
_cell.angle_gamma   90.00
#
_symmetry.space_group_name_H-M   'P 1'
#
loop_
_entity.id
_entity.type
_entity.pdbx_description
1 polymer ?
#
loop_
_entity_poly.entity_id
_entity_poly.type
_entity_poly.pdbx_seq_one_letter_code
_entity_poly.pdbx_strand_id
1 'polypeptide(L)'
;MQMSHFTVSFSHLVMYTSARGVNRMFEGDPAPSEPFEGLVNMVTGNAMGENGAKRIVPWLKTSSAKQKDYLIVITDPRAKSSELRSTLIRISKGLPADVLSKLVVINADTPAENRRYLKKNGIDNVHMLCDEKREWMREYTVLGENRWSMCLLVLQEKRVEKLVREVDVELATKVIKAATQKL
;
A
#
# COMPACT_ATOMS: atom_id res chain seq x y z
N MET A 1 55.00 37.03 27.30
CA MET A 1 53.65 37.01 27.92
C MET A 1 52.65 36.88 26.78
N GLN A 2 52.24 35.64 26.48
CA GLN A 2 51.32 35.28 25.39
C GLN A 2 49.89 35.66 25.76
N MET A 3 49.14 36.29 24.86
CA MET A 3 47.68 36.37 24.93
C MET A 3 47.08 35.45 23.88
N SER A 4 46.29 34.51 24.36
CA SER A 4 45.59 33.46 23.63
C SER A 4 44.35 34.00 22.91
N HIS A 5 44.17 33.55 21.66
CA HIS A 5 42.93 33.68 20.90
C HIS A 5 41.78 32.95 21.61
N PHE A 6 40.67 33.65 21.86
CA PHE A 6 39.39 33.03 22.20
C PHE A 6 38.59 32.80 20.91
N THR A 7 38.52 31.55 20.47
CA THR A 7 37.64 31.11 19.40
C THR A 7 36.32 30.66 20.02
N VAL A 8 35.24 31.39 19.78
CA VAL A 8 33.90 31.00 20.21
C VAL A 8 33.39 29.91 19.26
N SER A 9 33.31 28.68 19.78
CA SER A 9 32.73 27.53 19.08
C SER A 9 31.21 27.69 19.02
N PHE A 10 30.67 27.85 17.81
CA PHE A 10 29.24 27.81 17.55
C PHE A 10 28.75 26.36 17.64
N SER A 11 28.08 26.05 18.75
CA SER A 11 27.35 24.80 18.93
C SER A 11 26.27 24.68 17.84
N HIS A 12 26.39 23.66 16.99
CA HIS A 12 25.34 23.24 16.06
C HIS A 12 24.11 22.77 16.85
N LEU A 13 23.15 23.67 17.06
CA LEU A 13 21.79 23.29 17.38
C LEU A 13 21.09 22.99 16.04
N VAL A 14 21.16 21.73 15.60
CA VAL A 14 20.31 21.25 14.52
C VAL A 14 18.89 21.15 15.07
N MET A 15 18.11 22.22 14.90
CA MET A 15 16.66 22.13 15.02
C MET A 15 16.14 21.24 13.89
N TYR A 16 15.79 20.00 14.22
CA TYR A 16 14.96 19.18 13.34
C TYR A 16 13.54 19.74 13.33
N THR A 17 13.28 20.70 12.44
CA THR A 17 11.93 21.05 11.98
C THR A 17 11.91 21.22 10.46
N SER A 18 12.36 20.18 9.75
CA SER A 18 11.84 19.96 8.40
C SER A 18 10.54 19.20 8.56
N ALA A 19 9.41 19.92 8.50
CA ALA A 19 8.21 19.32 7.93
C ALA A 19 8.64 18.83 6.54
N ARG A 20 8.93 17.52 6.42
CA ARG A 20 9.08 16.91 5.11
C ARG A 20 7.77 17.21 4.41
N GLY A 21 7.81 18.08 3.40
CA GLY A 21 6.69 18.20 2.48
C GLY A 21 6.28 16.79 2.10
N VAL A 22 4.99 16.48 2.20
CA VAL A 22 4.50 15.14 1.85
C VAL A 22 4.86 14.94 0.38
N ASN A 23 5.90 14.15 0.10
CA ASN A 23 6.27 13.79 -1.27
C ASN A 23 5.13 12.93 -1.80
N ARG A 24 4.18 13.60 -2.45
CA ARG A 24 3.01 12.97 -3.03
C ARG A 24 3.47 12.06 -4.15
N MET A 25 3.01 10.81 -4.13
CA MET A 25 3.26 9.87 -5.22
C MET A 25 2.37 10.19 -6.41
N PHE A 26 2.92 10.11 -7.61
CA PHE A 26 2.24 10.30 -8.87
C PHE A 26 2.46 9.10 -9.79
N GLU A 27 1.66 9.03 -10.86
CA GLU A 27 1.89 8.05 -11.93
C GLU A 27 3.28 8.28 -12.54
N GLY A 28 4.04 7.21 -12.71
CA GLY A 28 5.44 7.23 -13.13
C GLY A 28 6.46 7.18 -11.98
N ASP A 29 6.07 7.52 -10.74
CA ASP A 29 7.01 7.50 -9.61
C ASP A 29 7.48 6.07 -9.29
N PRO A 30 8.70 5.90 -8.72
CA PRO A 30 9.15 4.61 -8.23
C PRO A 30 8.19 4.06 -7.17
N ALA A 31 7.78 2.80 -7.31
CA ALA A 31 7.03 2.10 -6.28
C ALA A 31 8.01 1.68 -5.17
N PRO A 32 7.91 2.24 -3.94
CA PRO A 32 8.76 1.80 -2.85
C PRO A 32 8.48 0.33 -2.52
N SER A 33 9.37 -0.29 -1.75
CA SER A 33 9.24 -1.70 -1.36
C SER A 33 9.27 -1.91 0.15
N GLU A 34 10.09 -1.13 0.84
CA GLU A 34 10.26 -1.15 2.29
C GLU A 34 8.95 -1.06 3.09
N PRO A 35 7.94 -0.25 2.68
CA PRO A 35 6.76 -0.09 3.51
C PRO A 35 5.95 -1.38 3.62
N PHE A 36 6.00 -2.26 2.61
CA PHE A 36 5.30 -3.54 2.63
C PHE A 36 5.76 -4.46 3.77
N GLU A 37 7.00 -4.29 4.25
CA GLU A 37 7.57 -5.10 5.32
C GLU A 37 6.88 -4.85 6.66
N GLY A 38 6.43 -3.62 6.90
CA GLY A 38 5.75 -3.20 8.13
C GLY A 38 4.26 -3.59 8.19
N LEU A 39 3.66 -3.99 7.06
CA LEU A 39 2.27 -4.41 7.00
C LEU A 39 2.05 -5.70 7.81
N VAL A 40 0.88 -5.83 8.42
CA VAL A 40 0.54 -7.02 9.22
C VAL A 40 -0.26 -8.01 8.39
N ASN A 41 0.17 -9.26 8.40
CA ASN A 41 -0.54 -10.35 7.74
C ASN A 41 -1.83 -10.71 8.50
N MET A 42 -2.97 -10.77 7.81
CA MET A 42 -4.25 -11.06 8.46
C MET A 42 -4.35 -12.47 9.06
N VAL A 43 -3.59 -13.44 8.55
CA VAL A 43 -3.66 -14.85 8.98
C VAL A 43 -2.82 -15.05 10.22
N THR A 44 -1.56 -14.59 10.19
CA THR A 44 -0.61 -14.80 11.29
C THR A 44 -0.68 -13.72 12.36
N GLY A 45 -1.16 -12.52 12.03
CA GLY A 45 -1.15 -11.36 12.93
C GLY A 45 0.24 -10.73 13.12
N ASN A 46 1.25 -11.21 12.39
CA ASN A 46 2.62 -10.70 12.46
C ASN A 46 2.90 -9.74 11.31
N ALA A 47 3.89 -8.86 11.49
CA ALA A 47 4.45 -8.08 10.40
C ALA A 47 4.97 -9.00 9.27
N MET A 48 4.84 -8.56 8.02
CA MET A 48 5.28 -9.32 6.84
C MET A 48 6.80 -9.52 6.82
N GLY A 49 7.54 -8.49 7.22
CA GLY A 49 8.99 -8.41 7.06
C GLY A 49 9.45 -8.47 5.59
N GLU A 50 10.76 -8.37 5.38
CA GLU A 50 11.38 -8.40 4.05
C GLU A 50 10.99 -9.65 3.23
N ASN A 51 11.05 -10.83 3.86
CA ASN A 51 10.72 -12.10 3.20
C ASN A 51 9.24 -12.19 2.82
N GLY A 52 8.35 -11.62 3.62
CA GLY A 52 6.94 -11.53 3.31
C GLY A 52 6.68 -10.58 2.15
N ALA A 53 7.32 -9.41 2.15
CA ALA A 53 7.24 -8.44 1.07
C ALA A 53 7.72 -9.05 -0.26
N LYS A 54 8.85 -9.80 -0.28
CA LYS A 54 9.37 -10.51 -1.46
C LYS A 54 8.40 -11.51 -2.08
N ARG A 55 7.46 -12.06 -1.30
CA ARG A 55 6.44 -12.99 -1.83
C ARG A 55 5.36 -12.27 -2.62
N ILE A 56 4.99 -11.08 -2.17
CA ILE A 56 3.91 -10.26 -2.71
C ILE A 56 4.40 -9.37 -3.85
N VAL A 57 5.45 -8.59 -3.57
CA VAL A 57 5.94 -7.54 -4.45
C VAL A 57 6.80 -8.18 -5.54
N PRO A 58 6.35 -8.19 -6.81
CA PRO A 58 6.98 -9.04 -7.82
C PRO A 58 8.44 -8.68 -8.12
N TRP A 59 8.76 -7.38 -8.14
CA TRP A 59 10.11 -6.88 -8.46
C TRP A 59 11.14 -7.02 -7.34
N LEU A 60 10.72 -7.49 -6.16
CA LEU A 60 11.63 -7.87 -5.07
C LEU A 60 12.09 -9.34 -5.18
N LYS A 61 11.51 -10.11 -6.10
CA LYS A 61 11.92 -11.49 -6.35
C LYS A 61 13.24 -11.49 -7.12
N THR A 62 14.17 -12.31 -6.66
CA THR A 62 15.51 -12.46 -7.27
C THR A 62 15.47 -13.08 -8.67
N SER A 63 14.33 -13.64 -9.10
CA SER A 63 14.19 -14.27 -10.42
C SER A 63 13.85 -13.24 -11.49
N SER A 64 14.81 -12.96 -12.37
CA SER A 64 14.76 -12.02 -13.50
C SER A 64 13.74 -12.39 -14.59
N ALA A 65 13.08 -13.55 -14.51
CA ALA A 65 12.28 -14.10 -15.59
C ALA A 65 10.85 -13.51 -15.70
N LYS A 66 10.41 -12.68 -14.76
CA LYS A 66 9.07 -12.07 -14.75
C LYS A 66 9.11 -10.55 -14.67
N GLN A 67 9.87 -9.90 -15.56
CA GLN A 67 9.92 -8.44 -15.63
C GLN A 67 8.59 -7.76 -15.99
N LYS A 68 7.59 -8.50 -16.51
CA LYS A 68 6.23 -7.98 -16.81
C LYS A 68 5.21 -8.21 -15.68
N ASP A 69 5.66 -8.38 -14.45
CA ASP A 69 4.78 -8.72 -13.35
C ASP A 69 4.28 -7.45 -12.64
N TYR A 70 2.98 -7.38 -12.40
CA TYR A 70 2.28 -6.24 -11.82
C TYR A 70 1.64 -6.61 -10.49
N LEU A 71 1.33 -5.61 -9.69
CA LEU A 71 0.62 -5.74 -8.42
C LEU A 71 -0.50 -4.70 -8.39
N ILE A 72 -1.72 -5.15 -8.13
CA ILE A 72 -2.87 -4.26 -7.90
C ILE A 72 -3.03 -4.13 -6.39
N VAL A 73 -3.13 -2.89 -5.92
CA VAL A 73 -3.33 -2.59 -4.50
C VAL A 73 -4.61 -1.77 -4.34
N ILE A 74 -5.55 -2.25 -3.53
CA ILE A 74 -6.68 -1.45 -3.08
C ILE A 74 -6.43 -1.07 -1.63
N THR A 75 -6.54 0.22 -1.31
CA THR A 75 -6.39 0.70 0.07
C THR A 75 -7.65 1.35 0.59
N ASP A 76 -7.94 1.19 1.88
CA ASP A 76 -8.95 2.03 2.56
C ASP A 76 -8.50 2.40 3.99
N PRO A 77 -8.28 3.70 4.28
CA PRO A 77 -7.85 4.17 5.60
C PRO A 77 -8.96 4.16 6.66
N ARG A 78 -10.22 3.93 6.26
CA ARG A 78 -11.37 3.91 7.18
C ARG A 78 -11.52 2.52 7.79
N ALA A 79 -11.58 2.46 9.12
CA ALA A 79 -11.91 1.22 9.82
C ALA A 79 -13.34 0.78 9.49
N LYS A 80 -13.55 -0.52 9.28
CA LYS A 80 -14.82 -1.18 8.99
C LYS A 80 -15.57 -0.57 7.79
N SER A 81 -14.82 -0.08 6.80
CA SER A 81 -15.35 0.57 5.61
C SER A 81 -16.40 -0.29 4.90
N SER A 82 -17.64 0.21 4.82
CA SER A 82 -18.74 -0.44 4.10
C SER A 82 -18.49 -0.48 2.59
N GLU A 83 -17.80 0.52 2.08
CA GLU A 83 -17.43 0.65 0.67
C GLU A 83 -16.38 -0.39 0.28
N LEU A 84 -15.33 -0.55 1.09
CA LEU A 84 -14.35 -1.61 0.88
C LEU A 84 -15.00 -2.99 0.97
N ARG A 85 -15.86 -3.21 1.96
CA ARG A 85 -16.58 -4.48 2.15
C ARG A 85 -17.44 -4.84 0.94
N SER A 86 -18.21 -3.88 0.42
CA SER A 86 -18.97 -4.06 -0.82
C SER A 86 -18.06 -4.39 -2.01
N THR A 87 -16.92 -3.70 -2.10
CA THR A 87 -15.90 -3.93 -3.13
C THR A 87 -15.32 -5.33 -3.05
N LEU A 88 -14.97 -5.82 -1.86
CA LEU A 88 -14.45 -7.17 -1.63
C LEU A 88 -15.39 -8.26 -2.14
N ILE A 89 -16.68 -8.16 -1.84
CA ILE A 89 -17.69 -9.11 -2.33
C ILE A 89 -17.74 -9.09 -3.87
N ARG A 90 -17.68 -7.90 -4.47
CA ARG A 90 -17.78 -7.74 -5.93
C ARG A 90 -16.56 -8.30 -6.65
N ILE A 91 -15.36 -7.97 -6.18
CA ILE A 91 -14.10 -8.40 -6.81
C ILE A 91 -13.87 -9.90 -6.61
N SER A 92 -14.13 -10.44 -5.41
CA SER A 92 -13.97 -11.87 -5.09
C SER A 92 -14.80 -12.76 -6.02
N LYS A 93 -16.00 -12.31 -6.42
CA LYS A 93 -16.90 -13.06 -7.32
C LYS A 93 -16.76 -12.70 -8.79
N GLY A 94 -16.18 -11.54 -9.10
CA GLY A 94 -16.27 -10.91 -10.42
C GLY A 94 -14.97 -10.86 -11.22
N LEU A 95 -13.83 -11.11 -10.57
CA LEU A 95 -12.52 -11.12 -11.21
C LEU A 95 -11.99 -12.56 -11.37
N PRO A 96 -11.21 -12.82 -12.42
CA PRO A 96 -10.61 -14.14 -12.63
C PRO A 96 -9.46 -14.38 -11.62
N ALA A 97 -9.16 -15.66 -11.37
CA ALA A 97 -8.24 -16.08 -10.32
C ALA A 97 -6.79 -15.59 -10.54
N ASP A 98 -6.35 -15.46 -11.79
CA ASP A 98 -5.05 -14.94 -12.16
C ASP A 98 -4.89 -13.46 -11.75
N VAL A 99 -5.94 -12.65 -11.93
CA VAL A 99 -5.97 -11.25 -11.49
C VAL A 99 -6.04 -11.17 -9.96
N LEU A 100 -6.88 -11.98 -9.32
CA LEU A 100 -6.99 -12.03 -7.87
C LEU A 100 -5.68 -12.42 -7.18
N SER A 101 -4.89 -13.30 -7.81
CA SER A 101 -3.57 -13.70 -7.29
C SER A 101 -2.54 -12.56 -7.24
N LYS A 102 -2.79 -11.47 -7.99
CA LYS A 102 -1.97 -10.26 -8.08
C LYS A 102 -2.63 -9.06 -7.41
N LEU A 103 -3.74 -9.27 -6.70
CA LEU A 103 -4.47 -8.24 -5.97
C LEU A 103 -4.16 -8.34 -4.48
N VAL A 104 -3.79 -7.21 -3.89
CA VAL A 104 -3.65 -7.05 -2.44
C VAL A 104 -4.59 -5.95 -1.97
N VAL A 105 -5.31 -6.23 -0.89
CA VAL A 105 -6.14 -5.27 -0.20
C VAL A 105 -5.46 -4.86 1.10
N ILE A 106 -5.30 -3.57 1.34
CA ILE A 106 -4.71 -3.02 2.57
C ILE A 106 -5.74 -2.13 3.25
N ASN A 107 -6.05 -2.37 4.52
CA ASN A 107 -6.98 -1.50 5.23
C ASN A 107 -6.50 -1.19 6.66
N ALA A 108 -7.19 -0.27 7.33
CA ALA A 108 -6.90 0.11 8.70
C ALA A 108 -7.58 -0.79 9.76
N ASP A 109 -8.18 -1.92 9.36
CA ASP A 109 -8.81 -2.87 10.28
C ASP A 109 -7.77 -3.81 10.90
N THR A 110 -8.09 -4.36 12.06
CA THR A 110 -7.24 -5.37 12.72
C THR A 110 -7.32 -6.70 11.97
N PRO A 111 -6.31 -7.58 12.09
CA PRO A 111 -6.35 -8.93 11.55
C PRO A 111 -7.61 -9.71 11.97
N ALA A 112 -8.06 -9.55 13.23
CA ALA A 112 -9.22 -10.25 13.75
C ALA A 112 -10.53 -9.79 13.09
N GLU A 113 -10.71 -8.48 12.87
CA GLU A 113 -11.88 -7.94 12.20
C GLU A 113 -11.95 -8.40 10.74
N ASN A 114 -10.82 -8.34 10.02
CA ASN A 114 -10.73 -8.80 8.65
C ASN A 114 -11.05 -10.29 8.51
N ARG A 115 -10.44 -11.16 9.35
CA ARG A 115 -10.75 -12.60 9.37
C ARG A 115 -12.22 -12.87 9.63
N ARG A 116 -12.82 -12.17 10.59
CA ARG A 116 -14.25 -12.31 10.92
C ARG A 116 -15.13 -11.93 9.75
N TYR A 117 -14.84 -10.82 9.08
CA TYR A 117 -15.59 -10.36 7.93
C TYR A 117 -15.49 -11.32 6.75
N LEU A 118 -14.28 -11.75 6.38
CA LEU A 118 -14.04 -12.64 5.25
C LEU A 118 -14.71 -14.01 5.48
N LYS A 119 -14.56 -14.59 6.68
CA LYS A 119 -15.23 -15.85 7.06
C LYS A 119 -16.75 -15.74 6.98
N LYS A 120 -17.34 -14.64 7.47
CA LYS A 120 -18.80 -14.43 7.44
C LYS A 120 -19.35 -14.40 6.01
N ASN A 121 -18.56 -13.93 5.05
CA ASN A 121 -18.99 -13.75 3.66
C ASN A 121 -18.46 -14.84 2.71
N GLY A 122 -17.75 -15.85 3.22
CA GLY A 122 -17.18 -16.92 2.40
C GLY A 122 -16.15 -16.44 1.38
N ILE A 123 -15.34 -15.43 1.75
CA ILE A 123 -14.28 -14.87 0.88
C ILE A 123 -12.95 -15.45 1.33
N ASP A 124 -12.31 -16.27 0.49
CA ASP A 124 -11.03 -16.93 0.75
C ASP A 124 -9.96 -16.67 -0.34
N ASN A 125 -10.35 -15.99 -1.42
CA ASN A 125 -9.55 -15.77 -2.62
C ASN A 125 -8.98 -14.36 -2.75
N VAL A 126 -8.97 -13.57 -1.66
CA VAL A 126 -8.41 -12.22 -1.62
C VAL A 126 -7.27 -12.15 -0.62
N HIS A 127 -6.11 -11.64 -1.07
CA HIS A 127 -4.99 -11.37 -0.18
C HIS A 127 -5.20 -10.03 0.54
N MET A 128 -5.24 -10.04 1.88
CA MET A 128 -5.46 -8.84 2.67
C MET A 128 -4.37 -8.62 3.72
N LEU A 129 -3.93 -7.37 3.84
CA LEU A 129 -2.95 -6.90 4.81
C LEU A 129 -3.55 -5.79 5.67
N CYS A 130 -3.04 -5.64 6.88
CA CYS A 130 -3.53 -4.67 7.85
C CYS A 130 -2.48 -3.57 8.05
N ASP A 131 -2.91 -2.32 7.90
CA ASP A 131 -2.14 -1.09 8.15
C ASP A 131 -2.89 -0.25 9.19
N GLU A 132 -3.03 -0.80 10.41
CA GLU A 132 -3.83 -0.21 11.49
C GLU A 132 -3.41 1.23 11.81
N LYS A 133 -2.11 1.51 11.69
CA LYS A 133 -1.52 2.84 11.93
C LYS A 133 -1.52 3.75 10.70
N ARG A 134 -1.86 3.24 9.50
CA ARG A 134 -1.87 3.97 8.23
C ARG A 134 -0.48 4.45 7.79
N GLU A 135 0.57 3.76 8.22
CA GLU A 135 1.95 4.16 7.93
C GLU A 135 2.25 3.93 6.46
N TRP A 136 1.91 2.74 5.95
CA TRP A 136 2.03 2.40 4.52
C TRP A 136 1.20 3.36 3.66
N MET A 137 -0.06 3.59 4.03
CA MET A 137 -0.94 4.45 3.24
C MET A 137 -0.49 5.91 3.22
N ARG A 138 0.12 6.41 4.31
CA ARG A 138 0.74 7.76 4.32
C ARG A 138 1.92 7.83 3.38
N GLU A 139 2.78 6.82 3.42
CA GLU A 139 3.99 6.78 2.61
C GLU A 139 3.70 6.67 1.11
N TYR A 140 2.69 5.88 0.73
CA TYR A 140 2.21 5.83 -0.66
C TYR A 140 1.27 6.98 -1.03
N THR A 141 0.94 7.86 -0.09
CA THR A 141 0.01 9.00 -0.29
C THR A 141 -1.38 8.59 -0.79
N VAL A 142 -1.88 7.47 -0.26
CA VAL A 142 -3.15 6.82 -0.63
C VAL A 142 -4.17 6.87 0.51
N LEU A 143 -4.24 8.03 1.15
CA LEU A 143 -5.25 8.34 2.16
C LEU A 143 -6.52 8.98 1.58
N GLY A 144 -6.57 9.27 0.29
CA GLY A 144 -7.62 10.13 -0.32
C GLY A 144 -7.28 11.61 -0.25
N GLU A 145 -7.84 12.41 -1.16
CA GLU A 145 -7.47 13.83 -1.32
C GLU A 145 -8.29 14.75 -0.43
N ASN A 146 -9.61 14.56 -0.37
CA ASN A 146 -10.52 15.45 0.34
C ASN A 146 -11.12 14.83 1.60
N ARG A 147 -11.17 13.49 1.67
CA ARG A 147 -11.64 12.70 2.80
C ARG A 147 -10.88 11.38 2.78
N TRP A 148 -10.69 10.78 3.95
CA TRP A 148 -10.20 9.40 4.05
C TRP A 148 -11.03 8.51 3.11
N SER A 149 -10.43 8.05 2.01
CA SER A 149 -11.15 7.38 0.92
C SER A 149 -10.43 6.13 0.46
N MET A 150 -11.20 5.21 -0.13
CA MET A 150 -10.60 4.08 -0.82
C MET A 150 -9.78 4.58 -2.03
N CYS A 151 -8.61 3.99 -2.24
CA CYS A 151 -7.73 4.29 -3.38
C CYS A 151 -7.34 2.98 -4.08
N LEU A 152 -6.90 3.09 -5.32
CA LEU A 152 -6.40 1.98 -6.11
C LEU A 152 -5.08 2.34 -6.77
N LEU A 153 -4.11 1.44 -6.64
CA LEU A 153 -2.82 1.52 -7.32
C LEU A 153 -2.65 0.31 -8.25
N VAL A 154 -2.10 0.56 -9.42
CA VAL A 154 -1.47 -0.47 -10.26
C VAL A 154 0.02 -0.19 -10.24
N LEU A 155 0.78 -1.14 -9.71
CA LEU A 155 2.23 -1.07 -9.64
C LEU A 155 2.79 -2.04 -10.67
N GLN A 156 3.70 -1.56 -11.52
CA GLN A 156 4.30 -2.35 -12.59
C GLN A 156 5.74 -1.91 -12.77
N GLU A 157 6.65 -2.88 -12.99
CA GLU A 157 8.06 -2.58 -13.31
C GLU A 157 8.72 -1.59 -12.32
N LYS A 158 8.43 -1.76 -11.02
CA LYS A 158 8.94 -0.90 -9.92
C LYS A 158 8.43 0.54 -9.98
N ARG A 159 7.31 0.80 -10.66
CA ARG A 159 6.69 2.13 -10.78
C ARG A 159 5.20 2.09 -10.47
N VAL A 160 4.67 3.27 -10.14
CA VAL A 160 3.24 3.52 -10.07
C VAL A 160 2.71 3.72 -11.49
N GLU A 161 2.12 2.69 -12.08
CA GLU A 161 1.54 2.78 -13.43
C GLU A 161 0.20 3.55 -13.39
N LYS A 162 -0.63 3.25 -12.38
CA LYS A 162 -1.91 3.91 -12.18
C LYS A 162 -2.11 4.24 -10.72
N LEU A 163 -2.62 5.44 -10.44
CA LEU A 163 -3.05 5.84 -9.12
C LEU A 163 -4.40 6.54 -9.21
N VAL A 164 -5.43 5.89 -8.69
CA VAL A 164 -6.78 6.44 -8.60
C VAL A 164 -7.09 6.70 -7.13
N ARG A 165 -7.25 7.98 -6.79
CA ARG A 165 -7.70 8.41 -5.47
C ARG A 165 -9.20 8.63 -5.56
N GLU A 166 -9.92 8.24 -4.50
CA GLU A 166 -11.38 8.26 -4.44
C GLU A 166 -12.01 7.25 -5.41
N VAL A 167 -11.94 5.98 -5.01
CA VAL A 167 -12.48 4.85 -5.78
C VAL A 167 -13.72 4.30 -5.08
N ASP A 168 -14.77 4.01 -5.85
CA ASP A 168 -15.93 3.24 -5.41
C ASP A 168 -15.90 1.81 -5.98
N VAL A 169 -16.90 1.00 -5.63
CA VAL A 169 -17.00 -0.41 -6.07
C VAL A 169 -17.05 -0.58 -7.59
N GLU A 170 -17.72 0.31 -8.31
CA GLU A 170 -17.84 0.23 -9.76
C GLU A 170 -16.55 0.64 -10.44
N LEU A 171 -15.97 1.75 -9.99
CA LEU A 171 -14.74 2.30 -10.50
C LEU A 171 -13.57 1.35 -10.26
N ALA A 172 -13.48 0.74 -9.07
CA ALA A 172 -12.46 -0.27 -8.76
C ALA A 172 -12.48 -1.40 -9.80
N THR A 173 -13.67 -1.96 -10.05
CA THR A 173 -13.81 -3.08 -11.00
C THR A 173 -13.46 -2.66 -12.43
N LYS A 174 -13.87 -1.46 -12.86
CA LYS A 174 -13.56 -0.91 -14.20
C LYS A 174 -12.07 -0.70 -14.39
N VAL A 175 -11.40 -0.07 -13.41
CA VAL A 175 -9.96 0.22 -13.46
C VAL A 175 -9.14 -1.06 -13.47
N ILE A 176 -9.47 -2.04 -12.63
CA ILE A 176 -8.79 -3.34 -12.60
C ILE A 176 -8.86 -4.00 -13.97
N LYS A 177 -10.07 -4.13 -14.53
CA LYS A 177 -10.26 -4.78 -15.84
C LYS A 177 -9.49 -4.07 -16.95
N ALA A 178 -9.54 -2.74 -16.98
CA ALA A 178 -8.84 -1.93 -17.97
C ALA A 178 -7.32 -2.06 -17.84
N ALA A 179 -6.79 -2.11 -16.62
CA ALA A 179 -5.37 -2.33 -16.37
C ALA A 179 -4.96 -3.72 -16.84
N THR A 180 -5.69 -4.77 -16.46
CA THR A 180 -5.32 -6.16 -16.77
C THR A 180 -5.47 -6.53 -18.25
N GLN A 181 -6.28 -5.80 -19.03
CA GLN A 181 -6.39 -6.01 -20.48
C GLN A 181 -5.21 -5.43 -21.27
N LYS A 182 -4.48 -4.48 -20.70
CA LYS A 182 -3.33 -3.81 -21.34
C LYS A 182 -2.00 -4.49 -21.04
N LEU A 183 -2.00 -5.47 -20.13
CA LEU A 183 -0.82 -6.16 -19.58
C LEU A 183 -0.69 -7.57 -20.15
#